data_AF-A0A3N5MRE5-F1
#
_entry.id   AF-A0A3N5MRE5-F1
#
_cell.length_a   1.000
_cell.length_b   1.000
_cell.length_c   1.000
_cell.angle_alpha   90.00
_cell.angle_beta   90.00
_cell.angle_gamma   90.00
#
_symmetry.space_group_name_H-M   'P 1'
#
loop_
_entity.id
_entity.type
_entity.pdbx_description
1 polymer ?
#
loop_
_entity_poly.entity_id
_entity_poly.type
_entity_poly.pdbx_seq_one_letter_code
_entity_poly.pdbx_strand_id
1 'polypeptide(L)'
;IELPKIIMTTDKAVDGEFTNPFALAKARAAHEIAIAVAGQNVKGCFMTKEWEKYIPIVASAHEMMRSAAMLCDEARELEKAGDSILRQAHKKDGTLVAKKKLVAKFE
;
A
#
# COMPACT_ATOMS: atom_id res chain seq x y z
N ILE A 1 -19.12 23.20 -2.06
CA ILE A 1 -18.06 22.18 -1.91
C ILE A 1 -18.58 20.92 -2.58
N GLU A 2 -17.91 20.43 -3.62
CA GLU A 2 -18.26 19.17 -4.25
C GLU A 2 -17.55 18.03 -3.51
N LEU A 3 -18.27 16.96 -3.21
CA LEU A 3 -17.71 15.82 -2.47
C LEU A 3 -16.98 14.86 -3.44
N PRO A 4 -15.79 14.34 -3.06
CA PRO A 4 -15.04 13.44 -3.92
C PRO A 4 -15.76 12.09 -4.08
N LYS A 5 -15.77 11.56 -5.31
CA LYS A 5 -16.27 10.22 -5.66
C LYS A 5 -15.10 9.37 -6.17
N ILE A 6 -14.32 8.81 -5.26
CA ILE A 6 -13.06 8.11 -5.58
C ILE A 6 -13.19 6.63 -5.25
N ILE A 7 -12.92 5.79 -6.24
CA ILE A 7 -12.61 4.36 -6.04
C ILE A 7 -11.10 4.22 -6.14
N MET A 8 -10.46 3.80 -5.05
CA MET A 8 -9.02 3.55 -5.01
C MET A 8 -8.73 2.15 -5.56
N THR A 9 -8.25 2.10 -6.79
CA THR A 9 -7.76 0.87 -7.43
C THR A 9 -6.26 0.72 -7.19
N THR A 10 -5.70 -0.46 -7.42
CA THR A 10 -4.25 -0.69 -7.36
C THR A 10 -3.48 0.29 -8.25
N ASP A 11 -3.96 0.54 -9.47
CA ASP A 11 -3.32 1.50 -10.39
C ASP A 11 -3.31 2.91 -9.81
N LYS A 12 -4.42 3.37 -9.22
CA LYS A 12 -4.51 4.70 -8.61
C LYS A 12 -3.69 4.82 -7.32
N ALA A 13 -3.58 3.74 -6.54
CA ALA A 13 -2.87 3.74 -5.27
C ALA A 13 -1.36 3.92 -5.43
N VAL A 14 -0.81 3.60 -6.61
CA VAL A 14 0.63 3.66 -6.90
C VAL A 14 0.99 4.70 -7.96
N ASP A 15 0.00 5.44 -8.47
CA ASP A 15 0.17 6.38 -9.57
C ASP A 15 1.11 7.53 -9.18
N GLY A 16 2.21 7.70 -9.92
CA GLY A 16 3.20 8.74 -9.65
C GLY A 16 4.06 8.58 -8.39
N GLU A 17 3.86 7.52 -7.59
CA GLU A 17 4.50 7.36 -6.28
C GLU A 17 5.96 6.82 -6.36
N PHE A 18 6.27 6.04 -7.40
CA PHE A 18 7.53 5.29 -7.48
C PHE A 18 8.37 5.70 -8.70
N THR A 19 9.68 5.81 -8.52
CA THR A 19 10.63 6.05 -9.61
C THR A 19 11.23 4.74 -10.13
N ASN A 20 11.44 3.76 -9.23
CA ASN A 20 11.95 2.43 -9.55
C ASN A 20 10.80 1.49 -9.98
N PRO A 21 10.87 0.85 -11.16
CA PRO A 21 9.81 -0.03 -11.65
C PRO A 21 9.61 -1.28 -10.79
N PHE A 22 10.65 -1.77 -10.09
CA PHE A 22 10.51 -2.89 -9.17
C PHE A 22 9.87 -2.48 -7.84
N ALA A 23 10.10 -1.25 -7.38
CA ALA A 23 9.39 -0.71 -6.23
C ALA A 23 7.89 -0.59 -6.54
N LEU A 24 7.56 -0.07 -7.73
CA LEU A 24 6.19 -0.04 -8.25
C LEU A 24 5.56 -1.44 -8.28
N ALA A 25 6.25 -2.42 -8.86
CA ALA A 25 5.75 -3.79 -8.95
C ALA A 25 5.46 -4.40 -7.56
N LYS A 26 6.34 -4.18 -6.58
CA LYS A 26 6.15 -4.63 -5.19
C LYS A 26 4.96 -3.94 -4.52
N ALA A 27 4.83 -2.63 -4.67
CA ALA A 27 3.70 -1.88 -4.12
C ALA A 27 2.37 -2.32 -4.72
N ARG A 28 2.32 -2.58 -6.04
CA ARG A 28 1.15 -3.16 -6.70
C ARG A 28 0.79 -4.52 -6.12
N ALA A 29 1.77 -5.42 -6.01
CA ALA A 29 1.56 -6.74 -5.44
C ALA A 29 1.06 -6.67 -3.99
N ALA A 30 1.62 -5.77 -3.17
CA ALA A 30 1.17 -5.55 -1.81
C ALA A 30 -0.30 -5.11 -1.75
N HIS A 31 -0.71 -4.18 -2.61
CA HIS A 31 -2.09 -3.71 -2.67
C HIS A 31 -3.07 -4.82 -3.12
N GLU A 32 -2.70 -5.61 -4.14
CA GLU A 32 -3.51 -6.76 -4.58
C GLU A 32 -3.67 -7.83 -3.48
N ILE A 33 -2.58 -8.15 -2.77
CA ILE A 33 -2.65 -9.07 -1.63
C ILE A 33 -3.58 -8.51 -0.54
N ALA A 34 -3.46 -7.21 -0.23
CA ALA A 34 -4.32 -6.56 0.76
C ALA A 34 -5.81 -6.57 0.36
N ILE A 35 -6.14 -6.43 -0.93
CA ILE A 35 -7.51 -6.61 -1.44
C ILE A 35 -7.97 -8.06 -1.23
N ALA A 36 -7.14 -9.04 -1.59
CA ALA A 36 -7.48 -10.46 -1.50
C ALA A 36 -7.74 -10.94 -0.05
N VAL A 37 -7.12 -10.30 0.94
CA VAL A 37 -7.36 -10.57 2.38
C VAL A 37 -8.83 -10.40 2.74
N ALA A 38 -9.54 -9.42 2.17
CA ALA A 38 -10.97 -9.25 2.44
C ALA A 38 -11.79 -10.48 2.03
N GLY A 39 -11.45 -11.10 0.88
CA GLY A 39 -12.10 -12.33 0.42
C GLY A 39 -11.86 -13.51 1.37
N GLN A 40 -10.64 -13.66 1.90
CA GLN A 40 -10.35 -14.71 2.89
C GLN A 40 -11.12 -14.48 4.20
N ASN A 41 -11.21 -13.24 4.65
CA ASN A 41 -11.99 -12.90 5.84
C ASN A 41 -13.48 -13.16 5.64
N VAL A 42 -14.06 -12.86 4.48
CA VAL A 42 -15.46 -13.21 4.19
C VAL A 42 -15.68 -14.72 4.28
N LYS A 43 -14.77 -15.50 3.69
CA LYS A 43 -14.82 -16.97 3.73
C LYS A 43 -14.73 -17.51 5.16
N GLY A 44 -13.80 -16.99 5.96
CA GLY A 44 -13.61 -17.41 7.35
C GLY A 44 -14.78 -16.99 8.25
N CYS A 45 -15.14 -15.71 8.25
CA CYS A 45 -16.09 -15.14 9.20
C CYS A 45 -17.56 -15.48 8.90
N PHE A 46 -17.94 -15.63 7.62
CA PHE A 46 -19.37 -15.69 7.25
C PHE A 46 -19.76 -16.96 6.49
N MET A 47 -18.82 -17.64 5.83
CA MET A 47 -19.14 -18.79 4.98
C MET A 47 -18.77 -20.14 5.62
N THR A 48 -17.74 -20.17 6.48
CA THR A 48 -17.20 -21.40 7.05
C THR A 48 -17.73 -21.62 8.47
N LYS A 49 -18.32 -22.78 8.71
CA LYS A 49 -18.73 -23.24 10.05
C LYS A 49 -17.65 -24.14 10.65
N GLU A 50 -17.74 -24.39 11.95
CA GLU A 50 -16.74 -25.08 12.78
C GLU A 50 -15.48 -24.25 13.04
N TRP A 51 -15.19 -24.02 14.32
CA TRP A 51 -14.10 -23.15 14.77
C TRP A 51 -12.72 -23.68 14.38
N GLU A 52 -12.56 -24.99 14.36
CA GLU A 52 -11.32 -25.67 13.91
C GLU A 52 -11.01 -25.40 12.43
N LYS A 53 -12.02 -25.04 11.63
CA LYS A 53 -11.87 -24.75 10.19
C LYS A 53 -11.72 -23.26 9.91
N TYR A 54 -12.55 -22.40 10.53
CA TYR A 54 -12.50 -20.98 10.21
C TYR A 54 -11.33 -20.25 10.88
N ILE A 55 -10.85 -20.71 12.04
CA ILE A 55 -9.73 -20.05 12.74
C ILE A 55 -8.45 -20.05 11.88
N PRO A 56 -8.01 -21.18 11.30
CA PRO A 56 -6.87 -21.18 10.39
C PRO A 56 -7.06 -20.28 9.15
N ILE A 57 -8.29 -20.17 8.63
CA ILE A 57 -8.61 -19.32 7.47
C ILE A 57 -8.38 -17.85 7.83
N VAL A 58 -8.99 -17.35 8.91
CA VAL A 58 -8.81 -15.95 9.31
C VAL A 58 -7.35 -15.66 9.72
N ALA A 59 -6.67 -16.61 10.36
CA ALA A 59 -5.24 -16.48 10.67
C ALA A 59 -4.38 -16.36 9.41
N SER A 60 -4.64 -17.18 8.38
CA SER A 60 -3.93 -17.09 7.10
C SER A 60 -4.16 -15.76 6.38
N ALA A 61 -5.34 -15.15 6.54
CA ALA A 61 -5.61 -13.81 6.01
C ALA A 61 -4.70 -12.75 6.67
N HIS A 62 -4.39 -12.89 7.96
CA HIS A 62 -3.42 -12.03 8.65
C HIS A 62 -1.98 -12.26 8.16
N GLU A 63 -1.57 -13.49 7.87
CA GLU A 63 -0.26 -13.78 7.29
C GLU A 63 -0.09 -13.23 5.87
N MET A 64 -1.17 -13.22 5.07
CA MET A 64 -1.21 -12.52 3.78
C MET A 64 -0.98 -11.01 3.96
N MET A 65 -1.67 -10.38 4.91
CA MET A 65 -1.49 -8.95 5.19
C MET A 65 -0.07 -8.63 5.68
N ARG A 66 0.51 -9.50 6.52
CA ARG A 66 1.91 -9.41 6.93
C ARG A 66 2.85 -9.43 5.73
N SER A 67 2.61 -10.32 4.77
CA SER A 67 3.40 -10.41 3.52
C SER A 67 3.25 -9.17 2.64
N ALA A 68 2.04 -8.60 2.54
CA ALA A 68 1.82 -7.33 1.86
C ALA A 68 2.60 -6.18 2.52
N ALA A 69 2.63 -6.11 3.85
CA ALA A 69 3.39 -5.09 4.57
C ALA A 69 4.90 -5.20 4.31
N MET A 70 5.46 -6.41 4.25
CA MET A 70 6.86 -6.62 3.89
C MET A 70 7.16 -6.15 2.46
N LEU A 71 6.28 -6.42 1.49
CA LEU A 71 6.44 -5.92 0.13
C LEU A 71 6.41 -4.39 0.04
N CYS A 72 5.58 -3.72 0.85
CA CYS A 72 5.58 -2.25 0.96
C CYS A 72 6.90 -1.71 1.52
N ASP A 73 7.46 -2.37 2.55
CA ASP A 73 8.76 -2.00 3.10
C ASP A 73 9.87 -2.16 2.07
N GLU A 74 9.92 -3.32 1.40
CA GLU A 74 10.88 -3.57 0.32
C GLU A 74 10.77 -2.55 -0.82
N ALA A 75 9.56 -2.18 -1.23
CA ALA A 75 9.35 -1.12 -2.22
C ALA A 75 9.93 0.21 -1.76
N ARG A 76 9.76 0.56 -0.49
CA ARG A 76 10.30 1.79 0.10
C ARG A 76 11.82 1.75 0.20
N GLU A 77 12.41 0.62 0.58
CA GLU A 77 13.87 0.45 0.62
C GLU A 77 14.50 0.58 -0.77
N LEU A 78 13.84 0.09 -1.82
CA LEU A 78 14.30 0.28 -3.20
C LEU A 78 14.34 1.77 -3.61
N GLU A 79 13.35 2.56 -3.20
CA GLU A 79 13.37 4.02 -3.43
C GLU A 79 14.43 4.73 -2.57
N LYS A 80 14.73 4.22 -1.35
CA LYS A 80 15.86 4.73 -0.55
C LYS A 80 17.19 4.49 -1.26
N ALA A 81 17.39 3.29 -1.77
CA ALA A 81 18.62 2.90 -2.48
C ALA A 81 18.87 3.79 -3.72
N GLY A 82 17.80 4.25 -4.39
CA GLY A 82 17.88 5.18 -5.51
C GLY A 82 17.93 6.68 -5.14
N ASP A 83 17.87 7.01 -3.84
CA ASP A 83 17.64 8.38 -3.34
C ASP A 83 16.50 9.08 -4.11
N SER A 84 15.35 8.39 -4.23
CA SER A 84 14.26 8.79 -5.11
C SER A 84 12.88 8.86 -4.44
N ILE A 85 12.79 8.58 -3.13
CA ILE A 85 11.52 8.59 -2.38
C ILE A 85 10.76 9.90 -2.57
N LEU A 86 9.54 9.82 -3.11
CA LEU A 86 8.62 10.95 -3.12
C LEU A 86 8.25 11.37 -1.69
N ARG A 87 8.41 12.65 -1.39
CA ARG A 87 7.97 13.29 -0.14
C ARG A 87 7.14 14.50 -0.49
N GLN A 88 5.88 14.48 -0.08
CA GLN A 88 4.97 15.62 -0.23
C GLN A 88 4.69 16.21 1.16
N ALA A 89 4.88 17.51 1.30
CA ALA A 89 4.68 18.23 2.54
C ALA A 89 3.80 19.46 2.30
N HIS A 90 3.27 20.02 3.39
CA HIS A 90 2.53 21.27 3.35
C HIS A 90 3.41 22.41 3.88
N LYS A 91 3.41 23.54 3.19
CA LYS A 91 3.91 24.82 3.71
C LYS A 91 2.94 25.38 4.76
N LYS A 92 3.37 26.40 5.50
CA LYS A 92 2.55 27.08 6.52
C LYS A 92 1.23 27.63 5.97
N ASP A 93 1.20 28.00 4.71
CA ASP A 93 0.03 28.52 3.99
C ASP A 93 -0.86 27.42 3.39
N GLY A 94 -0.51 26.15 3.59
CA GLY A 94 -1.22 24.99 3.03
C GLY A 94 -0.79 24.60 1.62
N THR A 95 0.17 25.31 1.00
CA THR A 95 0.67 24.96 -0.33
C THR A 95 1.38 23.61 -0.28
N LEU A 96 1.00 22.71 -1.19
CA LEU A 96 1.68 21.43 -1.38
C LEU A 96 3.05 21.65 -2.05
N VAL A 97 4.06 21.00 -1.50
CA VAL A 97 5.43 20.98 -2.04
C VAL A 97 5.95 19.56 -2.10
N ALA A 98 6.89 19.29 -2.99
CA ALA A 98 7.43 17.95 -3.18
C ALA A 98 8.96 17.93 -3.25
N LYS A 99 9.55 16.79 -2.87
CA LYS A 99 10.94 16.46 -3.20
C LYS A 99 11.14 14.95 -3.31
N LYS A 100 12.18 14.54 -4.05
CA LYS A 100 12.60 13.13 -4.14
C LYS A 100 13.90 12.84 -3.41
N LYS A 101 14.91 13.68 -3.65
CA LYS A 101 16.23 13.57 -3.04
C LYS A 101 16.18 13.83 -1.53
N LEU A 102 16.94 13.06 -0.76
CA LEU A 102 17.03 13.19 0.69
C LEU A 102 17.58 14.58 1.08
N VAL A 103 18.74 14.94 0.52
CA VAL A 103 19.43 16.22 0.74
C VAL A 103 19.10 17.18 -0.41
N ALA A 104 17.85 17.68 -0.40
CA ALA A 104 17.38 18.71 -1.31
C ALA A 104 16.32 19.59 -0.64
N LYS A 105 16.17 20.81 -1.16
CA LYS A 105 15.03 21.68 -0.83
C LYS A 105 13.75 21.10 -1.44
N PHE A 106 12.63 21.43 -0.83
CA PHE A 106 11.32 21.19 -1.43
C PHE A 106 11.08 22.20 -2.54
N GLU A 107 10.50 21.72 -3.64
CA GLU A 107 10.01 22.52 -4.76
C GLU A 107 8.56 22.96 -4.47
#